data_AF-J2WSS5-F1
#
_entry.id   AF-J2WSS5-F1
#
_cell.length_a   1.000
_cell.length_b   1.000
_cell.length_c   1.000
_cell.angle_alpha   90.00
_cell.angle_beta   90.00
_cell.angle_gamma   90.00
#
_symmetry.space_group_name_H-M   'P 1'
#
loop_
_entity.id
_entity.type
_entity.pdbx_description
1 polymer ?
#
loop_
_entity_poly.entity_id
_entity_poly.type
_entity_poly.pdbx_seq_one_letter_code
_entity_poly.pdbx_strand_id
1 'polypeptide(L)' 'MSLLEPQKLRQIAIVSRALARQDGVDYRQTSRRERHLYRREAIITLLGNWTLDDIRCANGLIDKRRAG' A
#
# COMPACT_ATOMS: atom_id res chain seq x y z
N MET A 1 11.44 -14.78 -10.43
CA MET A 1 10.08 -14.23 -10.45
C MET A 1 9.71 -13.81 -9.04
N SER A 2 9.26 -12.57 -8.85
CA SER A 2 8.22 -12.26 -7.85
C SER A 2 7.64 -10.89 -8.18
N LEU A 3 6.73 -10.88 -9.16
CA LEU A 3 5.68 -9.88 -9.15
C LEU A 3 4.94 -10.12 -7.83
N LEU A 4 4.91 -9.11 -6.95
CA LEU A 4 4.15 -9.20 -5.70
C LEU A 4 2.81 -9.87 -5.94
N GLU A 5 2.55 -10.93 -5.18
CA GLU A 5 1.32 -11.69 -5.37
C GLU A 5 0.11 -10.77 -5.31
N PRO A 6 -0.86 -10.90 -6.22
CA PRO A 6 -2.06 -10.06 -6.23
C PRO A 6 -2.76 -9.98 -4.86
N GLN A 7 -2.68 -11.06 -4.07
CA GLN A 7 -3.19 -11.11 -2.71
C GLN A 7 -2.49 -10.13 -1.77
N LYS A 8 -1.15 -10.01 -1.84
CA LYS A 8 -0.36 -9.07 -1.04
C LYS A 8 -0.70 -7.62 -1.38
N LEU A 9 -0.84 -7.29 -2.67
CA LEU A 9 -1.27 -5.95 -3.10
C LEU A 9 -2.70 -5.62 -2.63
N ARG A 10 -3.59 -6.62 -2.64
CA ARG A 10 -4.96 -6.47 -2.12
C ARG A 10 -4.96 -6.22 -0.62
N GLN A 11 -4.13 -6.94 0.14
CA GLN A 11 -3.97 -6.73 1.58
C GLN A 11 -3.47 -5.31 1.89
N ILE A 12 -2.44 -4.82 1.19
CA ILE A 12 -1.98 -3.42 1.34
C ILE A 12 -3.14 -2.46 1.10
N ALA A 13 -3.87 -2.61 0.00
CA ALA A 13 -4.97 -1.70 -0.33
C ALA A 13 -6.09 -1.70 0.72
N ILE A 14 -6.39 -2.85 1.33
CA ILE A 14 -7.38 -2.97 2.40
C ILE A 14 -6.88 -2.27 3.66
N VAL A 15 -5.66 -2.59 4.11
CA VAL A 15 -5.09 -2.04 5.34
C VAL A 15 -4.86 -0.53 5.21
N SER A 16 -4.38 -0.02 4.07
CA SER A 16 -4.23 1.44 3.86
C SER A 16 -5.55 2.19 3.98
N ARG A 17 -6.65 1.60 3.50
CA ARG A 17 -7.99 2.21 3.62
C ARG A 17 -8.52 2.10 5.05
N ALA A 18 -8.18 1.03 5.77
CA ALA A 18 -8.56 0.88 7.16
C ALA A 18 -7.84 1.91 8.04
N LEU A 19 -6.53 2.10 7.85
CA LEU A 19 -5.73 3.11 8.54
C LEU A 19 -6.28 4.52 8.31
N ALA A 20 -6.54 4.90 7.04
CA ALA A 20 -7.13 6.21 6.75
C ALA A 20 -8.51 6.39 7.41
N ARG A 21 -9.34 5.34 7.46
CA ARG A 21 -10.64 5.42 8.16
C ARG A 21 -10.49 5.56 9.67
N GLN A 22 -9.47 4.95 10.27
CA GLN A 22 -9.18 5.13 11.69
C GLN A 22 -8.83 6.59 12.00
N ASP A 23 -8.18 7.29 11.07
CA ASP A 23 -7.88 8.72 11.17
C ASP A 23 -9.06 9.63 10.76
N GLY A 24 -10.22 9.07 10.40
CA GLY A 24 -11.37 9.83 9.91
C GLY A 24 -11.20 10.40 8.49
N VAL A 25 -10.23 9.90 7.74
CA VAL A 25 -9.87 10.38 6.40
C VAL A 25 -10.50 9.51 5.31
N ASP A 26 -11.19 10.14 4.34
CA ASP A 26 -11.60 9.42 3.12
C ASP A 26 -10.39 9.19 2.21
N TYR A 27 -9.87 7.96 2.28
CA TYR A 27 -8.75 7.50 1.45
C TYR A 27 -8.95 7.74 -0.06
N ARG A 28 -10.17 7.85 -0.59
CA ARG A 28 -10.37 8.13 -2.03
C ARG A 28 -10.17 9.61 -2.38
N GLN A 29 -10.39 10.50 -1.41
CA GLN A 29 -10.31 11.95 -1.57
C GLN A 29 -8.91 12.51 -1.22
N THR A 30 -8.06 11.69 -0.62
CA THR A 30 -6.69 12.07 -0.28
C THR A 30 -5.77 12.26 -1.48
N SER A 31 -4.78 13.14 -1.30
CA SER A 31 -3.73 13.39 -2.27
C SER A 31 -2.94 12.12 -2.59
N ARG A 32 -2.16 12.14 -3.67
CA ARG A 32 -1.28 11.03 -4.00
C ARG A 32 -0.26 10.76 -2.89
N ARG A 33 0.25 11.83 -2.27
CA ARG A 33 1.27 11.78 -1.21
C ARG A 33 0.72 11.15 0.07
N GLU A 34 -0.46 11.54 0.51
CA GLU A 34 -1.11 10.96 1.70
C GLU A 34 -1.43 9.47 1.49
N ARG A 35 -1.93 9.09 0.32
CA ARG A 35 -2.16 7.67 0.00
C ARG A 35 -0.87 6.86 0.05
N HIS A 36 0.26 7.45 -0.35
CA HIS A 36 1.56 6.79 -0.25
C HIS A 36 1.97 6.55 1.22
N LEU A 37 1.70 7.50 2.12
CA LEU A 37 1.97 7.34 3.56
C LEU A 37 1.17 6.17 4.15
N TYR A 38 -0.14 6.14 3.93
CA TYR A 38 -1.00 5.03 4.38
C TYR A 38 -0.65 3.67 3.78
N ARG A 39 -0.08 3.65 2.57
CA ARG A 39 0.46 2.42 1.96
C ARG A 39 1.73 1.96 2.65
N ARG A 40 2.63 2.88 2.95
CA ARG A 40 3.85 2.59 3.67
C ARG A 40 3.54 2.07 5.08
N GLU A 41 2.61 2.70 5.77
CA GLU A 41 2.13 2.23 7.08
C GLU A 41 1.43 0.86 6.98
N ALA A 42 0.61 0.63 5.96
CA ALA A 42 0.00 -0.68 5.73
C ALA A 42 1.05 -1.77 5.50
N ILE A 43 2.10 -1.47 4.73
CA ILE A 43 3.21 -2.40 4.50
C ILE A 43 3.94 -2.71 5.82
N ILE A 44 4.22 -1.68 6.63
CA ILE A 44 4.86 -1.85 7.95
C ILE A 44 3.96 -2.68 8.88
N THR A 45 2.66 -2.41 8.88
CA THR A 45 1.66 -3.16 9.68
C THR A 45 1.61 -4.64 9.29
N LEU A 46 1.94 -4.97 8.04
CA LEU A 46 1.91 -6.34 7.50
C LEU A 46 3.26 -7.09 7.59
N LEU A 47 4.24 -6.60 8.36
CA LEU A 47 5.62 -7.12 8.49
C LEU A 47 5.76 -8.51 9.16
N GLY A 48 4.87 -9.46 8.89
CA GLY A 48 5.08 -10.85 9.24
C GLY A 48 6.06 -11.58 8.30
N ASN A 49 6.14 -11.19 7.03
CA ASN A 49 6.83 -11.96 5.95
C ASN A 49 7.33 -11.10 4.77
N TRP A 50 7.57 -9.80 4.97
CA TRP A 50 7.95 -8.89 3.88
C TRP A 50 9.43 -8.53 3.97
N THR A 51 10.16 -8.74 2.88
CA THR A 51 11.56 -8.30 2.73
C THR A 51 11.63 -6.84 2.29
N LEU A 52 12.79 -6.18 2.46
CA LEU A 52 13.00 -4.82 1.94
C LEU A 52 12.75 -4.71 0.43
N ASP A 53 13.03 -5.77 -0.33
CA ASP A 53 12.76 -5.82 -1.77
C ASP A 53 11.27 -5.95 -2.09
N ASP A 54 10.49 -6.71 -1.29
CA ASP A 54 9.03 -6.73 -1.39
C ASP A 54 8.45 -5.32 -1.18
N ILE A 55 8.98 -4.56 -0.21
CA ILE A 55 8.55 -3.19 0.08
C ILE A 55 8.82 -2.25 -1.11
N ARG A 56 10.05 -2.31 -1.68
CA ARG A 56 10.43 -1.51 -2.85
C ARG A 56 9.59 -1.86 -4.08
N CYS A 57 9.36 -3.15 -4.30
CA CYS A 57 8.51 -3.66 -5.39
C CYS A 57 7.06 -3.17 -5.25
N ALA A 58 6.50 -3.18 -4.03
CA ALA A 58 5.13 -2.73 -3.78
C ALA A 58 4.97 -1.25 -4.11
N ASN A 59 5.88 -0.41 -3.62
CA ASN A 59 5.86 1.02 -3.90
C ASN A 59 5.90 1.29 -5.41
N GLY A 60 6.80 0.63 -6.15
CA GLY A 60 6.91 0.79 -7.59
C GLY A 60 5.68 0.31 -8.38
N LEU A 61 5.12 -0.86 -8.05
CA LEU A 61 3.94 -1.41 -8.73
C LEU A 61 2.68 -0.57 -8.47
N ILE A 62 2.54 -0.09 -7.24
CA ILE A 62 1.44 0.76 -6.84
C ILE A 62 1.48 2.13 -7.55
N ASP A 63 2.68 2.68 -7.75
CA ASP A 63 2.86 3.92 -8.50
C ASP A 63 2.57 3.74 -10.00
N LYS A 64 2.97 2.59 -10.58
CA LYS A 64 2.72 2.26 -12.00
C LYS A 64 1.25 2.00 -12.31
N ARG A 65 0.51 1.27 -11.45
CA ARG A 65 -0.93 0.98 -11.65
C ARG A 65 -1.85 2.21 -11.60
N ARG A 66 -1.32 3.41 -11.34
CA ARG A 66 -2.05 4.68 -11.34
C ARG A 66 -1.66 5.60 -12.51
N ALA A 67 -0.62 5.26 -13.26
CA ALA A 67 -0.15 6.02 -14.42
C ALA A 67 -0.78 5.57 -15.75
N GLY A 68 -1.57 4.49 -15.72
CA GLY A 68 -2.59 4.15 -16.71
C GLY A 68 -3.95 4.02 -16.02
#